data_AF-A0A0G2I333-F1
#
_entry.id   AF-A0A0G2I333-F1
#
_cell.length_a   1.000
_cell.length_b   1.000
_cell.length_c   1.000
_cell.angle_alpha   90.00
_cell.angle_beta   90.00
_cell.angle_gamma   90.00
#
_symmetry.space_group_name_H-M   'P 1'
#
loop_
_entity.id
_entity.type
_entity.pdbx_description
1 polymer ?
#
loop_
_entity_poly.entity_id
_entity_poly.type
_entity_poly.pdbx_seq_one_letter_code
_entity_poly.pdbx_strand_id
1 'polypeptide(L)'
;MQRPNGPKSNVLSIQEEIDDLERRLKDAKQRLNSANGAPTAAQSLTSPGPTSLAIPHALLLLSDSALPLGSFAYSSGLESYLAHNKQLQSQSQSKPRTSPTASFHLFLSFSLASLASTTLPYVLTAHRHPDQLETLDNDLDASTPCTVTRRASVAQGLALLGVWERAFRD
;
A
#
# COMPACT_ATOMS: atom_id res chain seq x y z
N MET A 1 11.90 -20.24 65.96
CA MET A 1 11.12 -19.01 66.22
C MET A 1 11.42 -18.02 65.09
N GLN A 2 10.89 -18.25 63.89
CA GLN A 2 11.08 -17.38 62.72
C GLN A 2 9.93 -16.36 62.70
N ARG A 3 10.27 -15.06 62.72
CA ARG A 3 9.31 -13.94 62.64
C ARG A 3 8.96 -13.65 61.18
N PRO A 4 7.74 -13.18 60.87
CA PRO A 4 7.27 -13.01 59.50
C PRO A 4 7.89 -11.77 58.84
N ASN A 5 8.40 -11.92 57.61
CA ASN A 5 8.80 -10.80 56.76
C ASN A 5 7.56 -9.96 56.45
N GLY A 6 7.46 -8.80 57.10
CA GLY A 6 6.25 -8.00 57.13
C GLY A 6 5.96 -7.25 55.81
N PRO A 7 4.71 -6.81 55.62
CA PRO A 7 4.23 -6.09 54.42
C PRO A 7 4.97 -4.78 54.13
N LYS A 8 5.75 -4.26 55.09
CA LYS A 8 6.51 -3.01 54.98
C LYS A 8 7.66 -3.08 53.97
N SER A 9 8.27 -4.25 53.74
CA SER A 9 9.34 -4.41 52.75
C SER A 9 8.81 -4.29 51.31
N ASN A 10 7.57 -4.71 51.07
CA ASN A 10 6.94 -4.65 49.75
C ASN A 10 6.50 -3.21 49.43
N VAL A 11 5.99 -2.49 50.44
CA VAL A 11 5.61 -1.08 50.30
C VAL A 11 6.81 -0.19 49.95
N LEU A 12 7.99 -0.44 50.53
CA LEU A 12 9.20 0.30 50.19
C LEU A 12 9.69 0.00 48.76
N SER A 13 9.65 -1.27 48.33
CA SER A 13 9.99 -1.65 46.97
C SER A 13 9.06 -1.02 45.92
N ILE A 14 7.75 -0.95 46.23
CA ILE A 14 6.77 -0.31 45.36
C ILE A 14 7.00 1.21 45.31
N GLN A 15 7.39 1.83 46.42
CA GLN A 15 7.70 3.25 46.45
C GLN A 15 8.94 3.58 45.60
N GLU A 16 9.99 2.76 45.67
CA GLU A 16 11.18 2.92 44.83
C GLU A 16 10.86 2.75 43.33
N GLU A 17 9.96 1.80 43.00
CA GLU A 17 9.49 1.60 41.63
C GLU A 17 8.68 2.80 41.12
N ILE A 18 7.79 3.36 41.96
CA ILE A 18 7.04 4.58 41.63
C ILE A 18 8.00 5.75 41.37
N ASP A 19 9.00 5.93 42.22
CA ASP A 19 9.98 7.02 42.08
C ASP A 19 10.80 6.89 40.78
N ASP A 20 11.16 5.66 40.36
CA ASP A 20 11.82 5.41 39.08
C ASP A 20 10.90 5.70 37.88
N LEU A 21 9.65 5.25 37.95
CA LEU A 21 8.66 5.49 36.90
C LEU A 21 8.37 6.99 36.72
N GLU A 22 8.29 7.75 37.81
CA GLU A 22 8.12 9.20 37.75
C GLU A 22 9.32 9.90 37.09
N ARG A 23 10.54 9.44 37.37
CA ARG A 23 11.76 9.96 36.69
C ARG A 23 11.71 9.67 35.19
N ARG A 24 11.36 8.45 34.80
CA ARG A 24 11.23 8.04 33.38
C ARG A 24 10.15 8.84 32.66
N LEU A 25 9.02 9.09 33.33
CA LEU A 25 7.93 9.89 32.80
C LEU A 25 8.34 11.36 32.60
N LYS A 26 9.10 11.93 33.55
CA LYS A 26 9.63 13.29 33.44
C LYS A 26 10.58 13.43 32.24
N ASP A 27 11.50 12.47 32.05
CA ASP A 27 12.41 12.45 30.89
C ASP A 27 11.64 12.33 29.57
N ALA A 28 10.66 11.41 29.49
CA ALA A 28 9.81 11.25 28.30
C ALA A 28 9.01 12.54 27.97
N LYS A 29 8.46 13.22 28.98
CA LYS A 29 7.77 14.51 28.81
C LYS A 29 8.72 15.62 28.34
N GLN A 30 9.96 15.64 28.84
CA GLN A 30 10.97 16.59 28.37
C GLN A 30 11.32 16.34 26.91
N ARG A 31 11.52 15.09 26.49
CA ARG A 31 11.75 14.72 25.07
C ARG A 31 10.58 15.13 24.18
N LEU A 32 9.33 14.91 24.64
CA LEU A 32 8.13 15.32 23.92
C LEU A 32 8.04 16.84 23.78
N ASN A 33 8.32 17.60 24.85
CA ASN A 33 8.33 19.05 24.80
C ASN A 33 9.48 19.59 23.93
N SER A 34 10.65 18.94 23.90
CA SER A 34 11.72 19.28 22.97
C SER A 34 11.35 18.97 21.52
N ALA A 35 10.61 17.91 21.26
CA ALA A 35 10.08 17.60 19.93
C ALA A 35 8.98 18.60 19.50
N ASN A 36 8.13 19.05 20.43
CA ASN A 36 7.10 20.07 20.17
C ASN A 36 7.64 21.51 20.12
N GLY A 37 8.76 21.78 20.80
CA GLY A 37 9.40 23.10 20.92
C GLY A 37 10.55 23.32 19.94
N ALA A 38 10.95 22.30 19.17
CA ALA A 38 11.77 22.52 18.00
C ALA A 38 11.00 23.42 17.02
N PRO A 39 11.60 24.52 16.51
CA PRO A 39 11.01 25.22 15.38
C PRO A 39 10.87 24.19 14.28
N THR A 40 9.63 23.86 13.96
CA THR A 40 9.30 22.97 12.87
C THR A 40 10.06 23.49 11.65
N ALA A 41 10.92 22.66 11.07
CA ALA A 41 11.39 22.82 9.70
C ALA A 41 10.20 22.58 8.72
N ALA A 42 9.07 23.24 8.99
CA ALA A 42 7.86 23.35 8.20
C ALA A 42 7.64 24.81 7.74
N GLN A 43 8.73 25.57 7.59
CA GLN A 43 8.78 26.69 6.67
C GLN A 43 9.57 26.21 5.46
N SER A 44 8.95 25.40 4.59
CA SER A 44 8.46 25.96 3.32
C SER A 44 7.28 25.15 2.75
N LEU A 45 6.18 25.04 3.49
CA LEU A 45 4.88 24.90 2.82
C LEU A 45 4.38 26.32 2.53
N THR A 46 5.00 26.96 1.54
CA THR A 46 4.28 27.98 0.77
C THR A 46 2.95 27.36 0.39
N SER A 47 1.83 27.97 0.81
CA SER A 47 0.52 27.67 0.24
C SER A 47 0.74 27.58 -1.27
N PRO A 48 0.50 26.43 -1.92
CA PRO A 48 0.32 26.51 -3.35
C PRO A 48 -0.82 27.51 -3.49
N GLY A 49 -0.65 28.53 -4.32
CA GLY A 49 -1.83 29.21 -4.86
C GLY A 49 -2.71 28.17 -5.56
N PRO A 50 -3.64 28.57 -6.42
CA PRO A 50 -4.12 27.66 -7.45
C PRO A 50 -2.96 27.36 -8.42
N THR A 51 -1.92 26.65 -7.96
CA THR A 51 -1.03 25.91 -8.82
C THR A 51 -1.93 24.86 -9.42
N SER A 52 -2.39 25.14 -10.64
CA SER A 52 -2.81 24.13 -11.60
C SER A 52 -2.08 22.84 -11.26
N LEU A 53 -2.81 21.77 -10.94
CA LEU A 53 -2.26 20.46 -10.61
C LEU A 53 -1.37 20.03 -11.77
N ALA A 54 -0.12 20.49 -11.76
CA ALA A 54 0.87 20.21 -12.76
C ALA A 54 1.33 18.80 -12.43
N ILE A 55 0.53 17.83 -12.86
CA ILE A 55 0.94 16.43 -12.89
C ILE A 55 2.27 16.44 -13.64
N PRO A 56 3.37 15.98 -13.01
CA PRO A 56 4.65 15.90 -13.69
C PRO A 56 4.45 15.18 -15.02
N HIS A 57 4.94 15.75 -16.12
CA HIS A 57 4.80 15.17 -17.46
C HIS A 57 5.21 13.68 -17.50
N ALA A 58 6.19 13.29 -16.68
CA ALA A 58 6.59 11.91 -16.47
C ALA A 58 5.45 10.98 -15.98
N LEU A 59 4.58 11.44 -15.06
CA LEU A 59 3.43 10.64 -14.61
C LEU A 59 2.38 10.48 -15.71
N LEU A 60 2.18 11.50 -16.55
CA LEU A 60 1.30 11.40 -17.72
C LEU A 60 1.86 10.41 -18.73
N LEU A 61 3.17 10.47 -19.00
CA LEU A 61 3.85 9.52 -19.89
C LEU A 61 3.80 8.08 -19.34
N LEU A 62 4.02 7.89 -18.05
CA LEU A 62 3.90 6.58 -17.39
C LEU A 62 2.47 6.04 -17.40
N SER A 63 1.48 6.93 -17.43
CA SER A 63 0.05 6.57 -17.51
C SER A 63 -0.43 6.41 -18.95
N ASP A 64 0.41 6.66 -19.95
CA ASP A 64 0.01 6.59 -21.35
C ASP A 64 -0.18 5.13 -21.77
N SER A 65 -1.36 4.85 -22.31
CA SER A 65 -1.69 3.58 -22.97
C SER A 65 -0.72 3.19 -24.08
N ALA A 66 -0.05 4.14 -24.72
CA ALA A 66 0.91 3.90 -25.79
C ALA A 66 2.32 3.53 -25.29
N LEU A 67 2.55 3.51 -23.96
CA LEU A 67 3.83 3.13 -23.38
C LEU A 67 4.14 1.66 -23.76
N PRO A 68 5.34 1.34 -24.27
CA PRO A 68 5.65 0.02 -24.83
C PRO A 68 5.92 -1.04 -23.75
N LEU A 69 5.01 -1.18 -22.80
CA LEU A 69 5.08 -2.16 -21.70
C LEU A 69 4.43 -3.50 -22.06
N GLY A 70 3.64 -3.56 -23.14
CA GLY A 70 2.84 -4.74 -23.47
C GLY A 70 1.69 -4.99 -22.48
N SER A 71 1.19 -3.94 -21.81
CA SER A 71 0.31 -4.08 -20.63
C SER A 71 -1.11 -4.58 -20.92
N PHE A 72 -1.58 -4.52 -22.17
CA PHE A 72 -2.92 -4.97 -22.56
C PHE A 72 -3.07 -6.50 -22.66
N ALA A 73 -2.00 -7.27 -22.46
CA ALA A 73 -2.03 -8.71 -22.63
C ALA A 73 -2.82 -9.45 -21.52
N TYR A 74 -3.25 -8.77 -20.44
CA TYR A 74 -3.92 -9.40 -19.31
C TYR A 74 -5.20 -8.66 -18.88
N SER A 75 -6.36 -9.27 -19.14
CA SER A 75 -7.69 -8.71 -18.85
C SER A 75 -8.19 -8.96 -17.41
N SER A 76 -7.32 -9.42 -16.51
CA SER A 76 -7.68 -9.73 -15.11
C SER A 76 -8.88 -10.68 -14.95
N GLY A 77 -9.08 -11.58 -15.92
CA GLY A 77 -10.16 -12.57 -15.90
C GLY A 77 -11.53 -12.06 -16.38
N LEU A 78 -11.61 -10.87 -16.99
CA LEU A 78 -12.87 -10.33 -17.52
C LEU A 78 -13.58 -11.30 -18.47
N GLU A 79 -12.85 -11.92 -19.38
CA GLU A 79 -13.40 -12.89 -20.35
C GLU A 79 -14.07 -14.08 -19.65
N SER A 80 -13.41 -14.61 -18.61
CA SER A 80 -13.94 -15.72 -17.80
C SER A 80 -15.18 -15.28 -17.02
N TYR A 81 -15.17 -14.08 -16.44
CA TYR A 81 -16.33 -13.52 -15.74
C TYR A 81 -17.54 -13.33 -16.66
N LEU A 82 -17.32 -12.82 -17.88
CA LEU A 82 -18.37 -12.64 -18.88
C LEU A 82 -18.94 -14.00 -19.35
N ALA A 83 -18.08 -14.98 -19.61
CA ALA A 83 -18.49 -16.33 -20.00
C ALA A 83 -19.37 -16.98 -18.92
N HIS A 84 -18.94 -16.91 -17.66
CA HIS A 84 -19.67 -17.48 -16.53
C HIS A 84 -21.03 -16.81 -16.31
N ASN A 85 -21.09 -15.46 -16.35
CA ASN A 85 -22.36 -14.75 -16.22
C ASN A 85 -23.34 -15.08 -17.34
N LYS A 86 -22.86 -15.26 -18.57
CA LYS A 86 -23.68 -15.70 -19.70
C LYS A 86 -24.29 -17.09 -19.47
N GLN A 87 -23.52 -18.02 -18.88
CA GLN A 87 -24.00 -19.36 -18.53
C GLN A 87 -25.03 -19.34 -17.38
N LEU A 88 -24.80 -18.54 -16.34
CA LEU A 88 -25.76 -18.39 -15.23
C LEU A 88 -27.10 -17.81 -15.71
N GLN A 89 -27.06 -16.86 -16.64
CA GLN A 89 -28.25 -16.25 -17.23
C GLN A 89 -29.03 -17.22 -18.13
N SER A 90 -28.37 -18.20 -18.76
CA SER A 90 -29.05 -19.20 -19.60
C SER A 90 -29.70 -20.33 -18.80
N GLN A 91 -29.15 -20.66 -17.62
CA GLN A 91 -29.64 -21.75 -16.77
C GLN A 91 -30.76 -21.35 -15.80
N SER A 92 -30.84 -20.06 -15.43
CA SER A 92 -31.80 -19.58 -14.45
C SER A 92 -33.03 -18.94 -15.12
N GLN A 93 -34.14 -19.69 -15.25
CA GLN A 93 -35.42 -19.12 -15.73
C GLN A 93 -36.10 -18.17 -14.72
N SER A 94 -35.70 -18.18 -13.44
CA SER A 94 -36.40 -17.47 -12.35
C SER A 94 -35.69 -16.22 -11.79
N LYS A 95 -34.44 -15.94 -12.18
CA LYS A 95 -33.66 -14.79 -11.69
C LYS A 95 -33.70 -13.63 -12.69
N PRO A 96 -33.84 -12.37 -12.23
CA PRO A 96 -33.77 -11.21 -13.12
C PRO A 96 -32.43 -11.18 -13.87
N ARG A 97 -32.50 -11.03 -15.20
CA ARG A 97 -31.32 -10.93 -16.07
C ARG A 97 -30.56 -9.65 -15.73
N THR A 98 -29.32 -9.77 -15.26
CA THR A 98 -28.44 -8.62 -15.12
C THR A 98 -28.02 -8.12 -16.50
N SER A 99 -28.10 -6.81 -16.74
CA SER A 99 -27.62 -6.27 -18.01
C SER A 99 -26.10 -6.49 -18.12
N PRO A 100 -25.56 -6.65 -19.35
CA PRO A 100 -24.12 -6.75 -19.56
C PRO A 100 -23.36 -5.58 -18.95
N THR A 101 -23.90 -4.36 -19.07
CA THR A 101 -23.32 -3.13 -18.51
C THR A 101 -23.27 -3.17 -16.99
N ALA A 102 -24.36 -3.56 -16.31
CA ALA A 102 -24.37 -3.69 -14.85
C ALA A 102 -23.39 -4.76 -14.37
N SER A 103 -23.30 -5.89 -15.10
CA SER A 103 -22.37 -6.97 -14.78
C SER A 103 -20.90 -6.50 -14.95
N PHE A 104 -20.60 -5.70 -15.97
CA PHE A 104 -19.29 -5.09 -16.17
C PHE A 104 -18.95 -4.08 -15.08
N HIS A 105 -19.88 -3.21 -14.67
CA HIS A 105 -19.63 -2.28 -13.56
C HIS A 105 -19.31 -2.99 -12.25
N LEU A 106 -19.98 -4.12 -11.97
CA LEU A 106 -19.65 -4.97 -10.82
C LEU A 106 -18.26 -5.57 -10.94
N PHE A 107 -17.90 -6.10 -12.11
CA PHE A 107 -16.53 -6.59 -12.34
C PHE A 107 -15.51 -5.48 -12.10
N LEU A 108 -15.70 -4.32 -12.72
CA LEU A 108 -14.78 -3.20 -12.61
C LEU A 108 -14.63 -2.71 -11.16
N SER A 109 -15.72 -2.59 -10.41
CA SER A 109 -15.64 -2.16 -9.01
C SER A 109 -14.86 -3.14 -8.15
N PHE A 110 -15.09 -4.45 -8.31
CA PHE A 110 -14.34 -5.47 -7.59
C PHE A 110 -12.88 -5.57 -8.04
N SER A 111 -12.60 -5.43 -9.34
CA SER A 111 -11.23 -5.40 -9.86
C SER A 111 -10.45 -4.20 -9.32
N LEU A 112 -11.05 -3.01 -9.29
CA LEU A 112 -10.42 -1.82 -8.73
C LEU A 112 -10.20 -1.96 -7.22
N ALA A 113 -11.21 -2.45 -6.48
CA ALA A 113 -11.06 -2.70 -5.04
C ALA A 113 -9.96 -3.72 -4.74
N SER A 114 -9.85 -4.78 -5.56
CA SER A 114 -8.77 -5.75 -5.47
C SER A 114 -7.43 -5.08 -5.70
N LEU A 115 -7.22 -4.40 -6.84
CA LEU A 115 -5.94 -3.74 -7.15
C LEU A 115 -5.54 -2.71 -6.08
N ALA A 116 -6.50 -1.93 -5.59
CA ALA A 116 -6.29 -0.92 -4.55
C ALA A 116 -5.88 -1.54 -3.21
N SER A 117 -6.30 -2.76 -2.90
CA SER A 117 -5.98 -3.43 -1.64
C SER A 117 -4.79 -4.39 -1.73
N THR A 118 -4.50 -4.97 -2.90
CA THR A 118 -3.47 -6.01 -3.06
C THR A 118 -2.20 -5.55 -3.76
N THR A 119 -2.25 -4.50 -4.58
CA THR A 119 -1.09 -4.06 -5.40
C THR A 119 -0.66 -2.65 -5.05
N LEU A 120 -1.61 -1.73 -4.88
CA LEU A 120 -1.32 -0.33 -4.55
C LEU A 120 -0.49 -0.15 -3.27
N PRO A 121 -0.71 -0.91 -2.17
CA PRO A 121 0.13 -0.79 -0.97
C PRO A 121 1.61 -1.12 -1.24
N TYR A 122 1.90 -2.13 -2.07
CA TYR A 122 3.28 -2.47 -2.44
C TYR A 122 3.94 -1.33 -3.21
N VAL A 123 3.27 -0.77 -4.22
CA VAL A 123 3.79 0.35 -5.01
C VAL A 123 4.07 1.58 -4.13
N LEU A 124 3.12 1.94 -3.26
CA LEU A 124 3.28 3.09 -2.36
C LEU A 124 4.38 2.87 -1.32
N THR A 125 4.52 1.64 -0.82
CA THR A 125 5.56 1.30 0.17
C THR A 125 6.93 1.30 -0.50
N ALA A 126 7.08 0.68 -1.67
CA ALA A 126 8.33 0.70 -2.45
C ALA A 126 8.75 2.12 -2.85
N HIS A 127 7.80 2.99 -3.20
CA HIS A 127 8.08 4.40 -3.47
C HIS A 127 8.60 5.17 -2.25
N ARG A 128 8.11 4.85 -1.04
CA ARG A 128 8.54 5.51 0.21
C ARG A 128 9.81 4.88 0.82
N HIS A 129 9.98 3.57 0.64
CA HIS A 129 11.05 2.75 1.21
C HIS A 129 11.69 1.91 0.10
N PRO A 130 12.47 2.54 -0.80
CA PRO A 130 13.08 1.85 -1.93
C PRO A 130 14.11 0.79 -1.49
N ASP A 131 14.64 0.90 -0.28
CA ASP A 131 15.51 -0.10 0.36
C ASP A 131 14.81 -1.46 0.57
N GLN A 132 13.48 -1.48 0.61
CA GLN A 132 12.68 -2.70 0.80
C GLN A 132 12.21 -3.31 -0.52
N LEU A 133 12.61 -2.76 -1.67
CA LEU A 133 12.07 -3.15 -2.98
C LEU A 133 12.20 -4.65 -3.25
N GLU A 134 13.36 -5.25 -2.96
CA GLU A 134 13.59 -6.69 -3.16
C GLU A 134 12.64 -7.55 -2.32
N THR A 135 12.44 -7.18 -1.05
CA THR A 135 11.51 -7.91 -0.16
C THR A 135 10.07 -7.76 -0.63
N LEU A 136 9.65 -6.54 -0.95
CA LEU A 136 8.30 -6.24 -1.42
C LEU A 136 7.97 -6.91 -2.76
N ASP A 137 8.93 -6.97 -3.68
CA ASP A 137 8.77 -7.64 -4.98
C ASP A 137 8.65 -9.16 -4.81
N ASN A 138 9.48 -9.76 -3.96
CA ASN A 138 9.38 -11.19 -3.62
C ASN A 138 8.04 -11.55 -2.98
N ASP A 139 7.53 -10.72 -2.05
CA ASP A 139 6.23 -10.92 -1.41
C ASP A 139 5.07 -10.79 -2.43
N LEU A 140 5.14 -9.80 -3.31
CA LEU A 140 4.14 -9.62 -4.37
C LEU A 140 4.15 -10.77 -5.38
N ASP A 141 5.33 -11.24 -5.80
CA ASP A 141 5.49 -12.41 -6.66
C ASP A 141 4.91 -13.68 -5.99
N ALA A 142 5.25 -13.91 -4.72
CA ALA A 142 4.73 -15.04 -3.93
C ALA A 142 3.20 -14.99 -3.78
N SER A 143 2.62 -13.80 -3.66
CA SER A 143 1.16 -13.60 -3.58
C SER A 143 0.43 -13.65 -4.93
N THR A 144 1.15 -13.86 -6.05
CA THR A 144 0.59 -13.94 -7.39
C THR A 144 0.62 -15.39 -7.91
N PRO A 145 -0.38 -16.23 -7.59
CA PRO A 145 -0.39 -17.65 -7.95
C PRO A 145 -0.67 -17.90 -9.44
N CYS A 146 -1.34 -16.97 -10.13
CA CYS A 146 -1.63 -17.11 -11.54
C CYS A 146 -0.34 -16.89 -12.35
N THR A 147 0.16 -17.95 -12.97
CA THR A 147 1.41 -17.92 -13.75
C THR A 147 1.36 -16.95 -14.92
N VAL A 148 0.18 -16.75 -15.52
CA VAL A 148 -0.04 -15.76 -16.58
C VAL A 148 0.10 -14.34 -16.04
N THR A 149 -0.57 -14.03 -14.92
CA THR A 149 -0.46 -12.73 -14.23
C THR A 149 0.97 -12.46 -13.80
N ARG A 150 1.63 -13.45 -13.20
CA ARG A 150 3.02 -13.35 -12.74
C ARG A 150 3.97 -13.05 -13.90
N ARG A 151 3.88 -13.80 -15.01
CA ARG A 151 4.69 -13.57 -16.21
C ARG A 151 4.43 -12.20 -16.83
N ALA A 152 3.17 -11.78 -16.90
CA ALA A 152 2.81 -10.46 -17.39
C ALA A 152 3.41 -9.36 -16.52
N SER A 153 3.34 -9.48 -15.18
CA SER A 153 3.92 -8.54 -14.22
C SER A 153 5.44 -8.39 -14.42
N VAL A 154 6.17 -9.51 -14.48
CA VAL A 154 7.62 -9.51 -14.70
C VAL A 154 7.99 -8.90 -16.05
N ALA A 155 7.30 -9.30 -17.13
CA ALA A 155 7.56 -8.77 -18.47
C ALA A 155 7.31 -7.26 -18.56
N GLN A 156 6.23 -6.76 -17.94
CA GLN A 156 5.92 -5.33 -17.89
C GLN A 156 6.98 -4.55 -17.08
N GLY A 157 7.43 -5.09 -15.95
CA GLY A 157 8.51 -4.49 -15.15
C GLY A 157 9.84 -4.40 -15.91
N LEU A 158 10.23 -5.48 -16.59
CA LEU A 158 11.43 -5.49 -17.44
C LEU A 158 11.32 -4.52 -18.61
N ALA A 159 10.13 -4.42 -19.24
CA ALA A 159 9.89 -3.45 -20.29
C ALA A 159 10.02 -2.01 -19.76
N LEU A 160 9.52 -1.73 -18.56
CA LEU A 160 9.64 -0.42 -17.92
C LEU A 160 11.11 -0.07 -17.63
N LEU A 161 11.90 -1.02 -17.13
CA LEU A 161 13.37 -0.84 -16.98
C LEU A 161 14.04 -0.55 -18.32
N GLY A 162 13.65 -1.27 -19.38
CA GLY A 162 14.16 -1.02 -20.72
C GLY A 162 13.79 0.35 -21.30
N VAL A 163 12.62 0.90 -20.93
CA VAL A 163 12.24 2.29 -21.27
C VAL A 163 13.09 3.27 -20.46
N TRP A 164 13.25 3.03 -19.16
CA TRP A 164 14.08 3.85 -18.29
C TRP A 164 15.53 3.94 -18.77
N GLU A 165 16.17 2.80 -19.04
CA GLU A 165 17.55 2.75 -19.55
C GLU A 165 17.73 3.53 -20.85
N ARG A 166 16.73 3.52 -21.74
CA ARG A 166 16.78 4.28 -23.01
C ARG A 166 16.55 5.76 -22.83
N ALA A 167 15.67 6.15 -21.90
CA ALA A 167 15.34 7.54 -21.64
C ALA A 167 16.48 8.32 -20.97
N PHE A 168 17.31 7.62 -20.18
CA PHE A 168 18.43 8.20 -19.43
C PHE A 168 19.81 7.75 -19.93
N ARG A 169 19.88 7.25 -21.17
CA ARG A 169 21.16 6.95 -21.82
C ARG A 169 21.76 8.26 -22.33
N ASP A 170 22.91 8.65 -21.78
CA ASP A 170 23.76 9.72 -22.34
C ASP A 170 24.29 9.32 -23.73
#